data_AF-A0A3D8L745-F1
#
_entry.id   AF-A0A3D8L745-F1
#
_cell.length_a   1.000
_cell.length_b   1.000
_cell.length_c   1.000
_cell.angle_alpha   90.00
_cell.angle_beta   90.00
_cell.angle_gamma   90.00
#
_symmetry.space_group_name_H-M   'P 1'
#
loop_
_entity.id
_entity.type
_entity.pdbx_description
1 polymer ?
#
loop_
_entity_poly.entity_id
_entity_poly.type
_entity_poly.pdbx_seq_one_letter_code
_entity_poly.pdbx_strand_id
1 'polypeptide(L)'
;MSNLKALILGTLLLVPILILGFIAVFGEHHFTLPNYYPKLDATGQVQYTAQGDTVFHEIPDFTLLSNEGKVITEAELQGDIYVTHFFSTDCPPACKNISSQLVRIQETFEDKPEVKIVSITVEPEKDSVEALQNYAANYGAEAGKWYFLTGDKQEIFRLAKEGFFLPEAESQQGLTHSEQLMLVDKEGRIRGVYEGTDLKEIDRLKTEINVLLDEYSKRK
;
A
#
# COMPACT_ATOMS: atom_id res chain seq x y z
N MET A 1 -59.55 -9.36 -6.38
CA MET A 1 -58.72 -8.14 -6.18
C MET A 1 -59.04 -7.17 -7.30
N SER A 2 -59.24 -5.88 -7.04
CA SER A 2 -59.51 -4.95 -8.15
C SER A 2 -58.30 -4.85 -9.07
N ASN A 3 -58.52 -4.73 -10.38
CA ASN A 3 -57.45 -4.60 -11.39
C ASN A 3 -56.45 -3.48 -11.02
N LEU A 4 -56.93 -2.45 -10.31
CA LEU A 4 -56.11 -1.37 -9.76
C LEU A 4 -55.08 -1.85 -8.71
N LYS A 5 -55.46 -2.76 -7.80
CA LYS A 5 -54.53 -3.30 -6.78
C LYS A 5 -53.44 -4.17 -7.42
N ALA A 6 -53.80 -4.94 -8.45
CA ALA A 6 -52.82 -5.75 -9.20
C ALA A 6 -51.85 -4.88 -10.00
N LEU A 7 -52.33 -3.79 -10.62
CA LEU A 7 -51.50 -2.81 -11.33
C LEU A 7 -50.53 -2.10 -10.37
N ILE A 8 -51.02 -1.62 -9.23
CA ILE A 8 -50.18 -0.95 -8.23
C ILE A 8 -49.08 -1.91 -7.73
N LEU A 9 -49.42 -3.16 -7.42
CA LEU A 9 -48.45 -4.15 -6.96
C LEU A 9 -47.42 -4.50 -8.05
N GLY A 10 -47.85 -4.64 -9.30
CA GLY A 10 -46.97 -4.91 -10.43
C GLY A 10 -45.96 -3.79 -10.66
N THR A 11 -46.41 -2.53 -10.67
CA THR A 11 -45.54 -1.37 -10.84
C THR A 11 -44.58 -1.21 -9.66
N LEU A 12 -45.06 -1.42 -8.43
CA LEU A 12 -44.24 -1.34 -7.20
C LEU A 12 -43.06 -2.32 -7.23
N LEU A 13 -43.22 -3.49 -7.85
CA LEU A 13 -42.16 -4.49 -7.98
C LEU A 13 -41.27 -4.26 -9.21
N LEU A 14 -41.86 -3.83 -10.34
CA LEU A 14 -41.15 -3.68 -11.59
C LEU A 14 -40.20 -2.48 -11.59
N VAL A 15 -40.62 -1.35 -10.99
CA VAL A 15 -39.84 -0.10 -11.01
C VAL A 15 -38.49 -0.25 -10.29
N PRO A 16 -38.39 -0.80 -9.06
CA PRO A 16 -37.09 -1.03 -8.42
C PRO A 16 -36.17 -1.95 -9.22
N ILE A 17 -36.72 -2.99 -9.87
CA ILE A 17 -35.94 -3.92 -10.70
C ILE A 17 -35.37 -3.18 -11.93
N LEU A 18 -36.18 -2.36 -12.58
CA LEU A 18 -35.72 -1.54 -13.71
C LEU A 18 -34.68 -0.51 -13.28
N ILE A 19 -34.85 0.12 -12.11
CA ILE A 19 -33.87 1.07 -11.56
C ILE A 19 -32.55 0.35 -11.25
N LEU A 20 -32.59 -0.82 -10.59
CA LEU A 20 -31.38 -1.59 -10.28
C LEU A 20 -30.69 -2.08 -11.57
N GLY A 21 -31.46 -2.53 -12.56
CA GLY A 21 -30.93 -2.90 -13.87
C GLY A 21 -30.29 -1.72 -14.60
N PHE A 22 -30.93 -0.55 -14.55
CA PHE A 22 -30.38 0.67 -15.13
C PHE A 22 -29.08 1.10 -14.45
N ILE A 23 -29.03 1.11 -13.11
CA ILE A 23 -27.81 1.44 -12.36
C ILE A 23 -26.71 0.42 -12.63
N ALA A 24 -27.03 -0.87 -12.72
CA ALA A 24 -26.04 -1.90 -13.00
C ALA A 24 -25.45 -1.84 -14.42
N VAL A 25 -26.22 -1.35 -15.40
CA VAL A 25 -25.79 -1.26 -16.81
C VAL A 25 -25.15 0.09 -17.14
N PHE A 26 -25.64 1.17 -16.54
CA PHE A 26 -25.24 2.55 -16.89
C PHE A 26 -24.55 3.30 -15.74
N GLY A 27 -24.48 2.71 -14.55
CA GLY A 27 -23.80 3.32 -13.41
C GLY A 27 -22.29 3.17 -13.53
N GLU A 28 -21.58 4.28 -13.70
CA GLU A 28 -20.13 4.31 -13.50
C GLU A 28 -19.84 4.54 -12.02
N HIS A 29 -19.33 3.52 -11.35
CA HIS A 29 -18.84 3.65 -9.98
C HIS A 29 -17.35 4.01 -10.02
N HIS A 30 -17.02 5.24 -9.62
CA HIS A 30 -15.65 5.67 -9.40
C HIS A 30 -15.33 5.54 -7.92
N PHE A 31 -14.54 4.53 -7.57
CA PHE A 31 -13.93 4.44 -6.26
C PHE A 31 -12.49 4.94 -6.40
N THR A 32 -12.13 5.94 -5.61
CA THR A 32 -10.76 6.43 -5.49
C THR A 32 -10.39 6.41 -4.02
N LEU A 33 -9.15 6.03 -3.73
CA LEU A 33 -8.66 6.05 -2.35
C LEU A 33 -8.30 7.47 -1.95
N PRO A 34 -8.45 7.85 -0.67
CA PRO A 34 -7.90 9.10 -0.19
C PRO A 34 -6.36 9.11 -0.35
N ASN A 35 -5.80 10.29 -0.55
CA ASN A 35 -4.37 10.51 -0.39
C ASN A 35 -4.09 10.87 1.07
N TYR A 36 -3.05 10.27 1.64
CA TYR A 36 -2.62 10.55 3.01
C TYR A 36 -1.55 11.64 3.02
N TYR A 37 -1.35 12.27 4.18
CA TYR A 37 -0.27 13.23 4.45
C TYR A 37 -0.22 14.41 3.46
N PRO A 38 -1.15 15.38 3.56
CA PRO A 38 -1.02 16.62 2.79
C PRO A 38 0.25 17.39 3.17
N LYS A 39 0.93 18.00 2.19
CA LYS A 39 2.10 18.85 2.48
C LYS A 39 1.64 20.09 3.25
N LEU A 40 2.34 20.37 4.34
CA LEU A 40 2.10 21.56 5.16
C LEU A 40 3.13 22.63 4.84
N ASP A 41 2.72 23.89 4.83
CA ASP A 41 3.62 25.04 4.73
C ASP A 41 4.31 25.33 6.08
N ALA A 42 5.17 26.35 6.11
CA ALA A 42 5.89 26.75 7.32
C ALA A 42 4.99 27.19 8.49
N THR A 43 3.70 27.44 8.23
CA THR A 43 2.70 27.81 9.24
C THR A 43 1.84 26.62 9.68
N GLY A 44 2.06 25.44 9.10
CA GLY A 44 1.27 24.23 9.35
C GLY A 44 -0.02 24.16 8.55
N GLN A 45 -0.21 25.00 7.53
CA GLN A 45 -1.39 24.97 6.66
C GLN A 45 -1.17 24.08 5.44
N VAL A 46 -2.24 23.45 4.96
CA VAL A 46 -2.21 22.61 3.75
C VAL A 46 -1.80 23.44 2.54
N GLN A 47 -0.84 22.93 1.79
CA GLN A 47 -0.42 23.52 0.52
C GLN A 47 -1.36 23.12 -0.62
N TYR A 48 -1.61 24.05 -1.53
CA TYR A 48 -2.45 23.84 -2.71
C TYR A 48 -1.69 24.15 -4.00
N THR A 49 -2.06 23.47 -5.09
CA THR A 49 -1.60 23.76 -6.45
C THR A 49 -2.16 25.10 -6.93
N ALA A 50 -1.66 25.60 -8.06
CA ALA A 50 -2.21 26.80 -8.70
C ALA A 50 -3.70 26.65 -9.09
N GLN A 51 -4.17 25.42 -9.26
CA GLN A 51 -5.54 25.06 -9.58
C GLN A 51 -6.43 24.90 -8.32
N GLY A 52 -5.85 24.98 -7.12
CA GLY A 52 -6.56 24.85 -5.86
C GLY A 52 -6.66 23.43 -5.31
N ASP A 53 -5.95 22.46 -5.91
CA ASP A 53 -5.92 21.07 -5.41
C ASP A 53 -4.90 20.89 -4.30
N THR A 54 -5.17 20.01 -3.35
CA THR A 54 -4.23 19.70 -2.26
C THR A 54 -2.94 19.08 -2.80
N VAL A 55 -1.79 19.59 -2.35
CA VAL A 55 -0.49 18.97 -2.61
C VAL A 55 -0.24 17.89 -1.55
N PHE A 56 0.01 16.66 -1.99
CA PHE A 56 0.28 15.53 -1.10
C PHE A 56 1.76 15.23 -0.99
N HIS A 57 2.13 14.60 0.12
CA HIS A 57 3.45 14.04 0.34
C HIS A 57 3.71 12.91 -0.66
N GLU A 58 4.95 12.85 -1.13
CA GLU A 58 5.47 11.81 -2.02
C GLU A 58 6.71 11.23 -1.35
N ILE A 59 6.93 9.93 -1.51
CA ILE A 59 8.11 9.26 -0.94
C ILE A 59 9.37 9.97 -1.47
N PRO A 60 10.26 10.43 -0.58
CA PRO A 60 11.46 11.13 -0.99
C PRO A 60 12.43 10.18 -1.69
N ASP A 61 13.31 10.74 -2.52
CA ASP A 61 14.41 10.02 -3.13
C ASP A 61 15.18 9.20 -2.07
N PHE A 62 15.51 7.96 -2.43
CA PHE A 62 16.35 7.09 -1.63
C PHE A 62 17.24 6.25 -2.53
N THR A 63 18.28 5.67 -1.94
CA THR A 63 19.15 4.69 -2.61
C THR A 63 19.53 3.60 -1.62
N LEU A 64 19.00 2.39 -1.85
CA LEU A 64 19.22 1.23 -0.98
C LEU A 64 19.69 0.03 -1.81
N LEU A 65 20.19 -0.99 -1.13
CA LEU A 65 20.59 -2.27 -1.74
C LEU A 65 19.52 -3.32 -1.49
N SER A 66 19.12 -4.01 -2.55
CA SER A 66 18.27 -5.20 -2.45
C SER A 66 19.04 -6.42 -1.92
N ASN A 67 18.30 -7.46 -1.54
CA ASN A 67 18.81 -8.80 -1.24
C ASN A 67 19.58 -9.46 -2.40
N GLU A 68 19.41 -9.00 -3.64
CA GLU A 68 20.21 -9.43 -4.79
C GLU A 68 21.51 -8.59 -4.97
N GLY A 69 21.76 -7.62 -4.08
CA GLY A 69 22.87 -6.68 -4.19
C GLY A 69 22.69 -5.60 -5.27
N LYS A 70 21.50 -5.50 -5.86
CA LYS A 70 21.15 -4.43 -6.83
C LYS A 70 20.77 -3.15 -6.08
N VAL A 71 21.18 -2.01 -6.62
CA VAL A 71 20.73 -0.71 -6.14
C VAL A 71 19.27 -0.51 -6.55
N ILE A 72 18.43 -0.14 -5.57
CA ILE A 72 17.01 0.22 -5.77
C ILE A 72 16.85 1.67 -5.30
N THR A 73 16.20 2.47 -6.14
CA THR A 73 15.87 3.87 -5.87
C THR A 73 14.36 4.09 -5.94
N GLU A 74 13.88 5.24 -5.47
CA GLU A 74 12.48 5.65 -5.66
C GLU A 74 12.08 5.55 -7.15
N ALA A 75 12.92 6.05 -8.05
CA ALA A 75 12.65 6.04 -9.49
C ALA A 75 12.45 4.63 -10.09
N GLU A 76 13.03 3.58 -9.50
CA GLU A 76 12.83 2.19 -9.95
C GLU A 76 11.47 1.63 -9.52
N LEU A 77 10.83 2.25 -8.52
CA LEU A 77 9.47 1.93 -8.07
C LEU A 77 8.42 2.88 -8.66
N GLN A 78 8.85 3.97 -9.30
CA GLN A 78 7.93 4.93 -9.91
C GLN A 78 7.12 4.26 -11.02
N GLY A 79 5.79 4.49 -11.01
CA GLY A 79 4.88 3.84 -11.95
C GLY A 79 4.35 2.48 -11.47
N ASP A 80 4.86 1.93 -10.37
CA ASP A 80 4.34 0.73 -9.72
C ASP A 80 3.49 1.09 -8.49
N ILE A 81 2.56 0.21 -8.13
CA ILE A 81 1.88 0.22 -6.83
C ILE A 81 2.68 -0.70 -5.92
N TYR A 82 2.99 -0.29 -4.70
CA TYR A 82 3.75 -1.15 -3.80
C TYR A 82 3.28 -1.11 -2.35
N VAL A 83 3.45 -2.24 -1.68
CA VAL A 83 3.22 -2.37 -0.24
C VAL A 83 4.57 -2.33 0.46
N THR A 84 4.74 -1.38 1.39
CA THR A 84 5.96 -1.26 2.18
C THR A 84 5.75 -1.61 3.64
N HIS A 85 6.78 -2.22 4.24
CA HIS A 85 6.92 -2.28 5.68
C HIS A 85 8.36 -2.00 6.12
N PHE A 86 8.53 -1.70 7.40
CA PHE A 86 9.82 -1.61 8.06
C PHE A 86 9.95 -2.78 9.04
N PHE A 87 10.99 -3.60 8.90
CA PHE A 87 11.12 -4.88 9.60
C PHE A 87 12.56 -5.14 10.06
N SER A 88 12.76 -6.24 10.79
CA SER A 88 14.09 -6.82 11.01
C SER A 88 14.02 -8.33 10.88
N THR A 89 15.09 -8.98 10.45
CA THR A 89 15.10 -10.45 10.31
C THR A 89 15.01 -11.17 11.66
N ASP A 90 15.51 -10.53 12.72
CA ASP A 90 15.51 -11.02 14.11
C ASP A 90 14.22 -10.71 14.90
N CYS A 91 13.17 -10.16 14.25
CA CYS A 91 11.96 -9.72 14.94
C CYS A 91 11.25 -10.89 15.68
N PRO A 92 10.67 -10.63 16.87
CA PRO A 92 9.91 -11.64 17.62
C PRO A 92 8.82 -12.33 16.80
N PRO A 93 8.32 -13.50 17.23
CA PRO A 93 7.33 -14.29 16.49
C PRO A 93 6.05 -13.53 16.07
N ALA A 94 5.64 -12.48 16.80
CA ALA A 94 4.50 -11.65 16.42
C ALA A 94 4.70 -10.98 15.03
N CYS A 95 5.91 -10.49 14.73
CA CYS A 95 6.24 -9.91 13.42
C CYS A 95 6.33 -10.96 12.31
N LYS A 96 6.62 -12.24 12.64
CA LYS A 96 6.68 -13.33 11.64
C LYS A 96 5.36 -13.53 10.91
N ASN A 97 4.24 -13.10 11.51
CA ASN A 97 2.93 -13.18 10.87
C ASN A 97 2.79 -12.25 9.66
N ILE A 98 3.52 -11.13 9.62
CA ILE A 98 3.38 -10.11 8.57
C ILE A 98 3.99 -10.59 7.26
N SER A 99 5.20 -11.15 7.29
CA SER A 99 5.82 -11.74 6.09
C SER A 99 4.94 -12.84 5.51
N SER A 100 4.27 -13.65 6.35
CA SER A 100 3.26 -14.61 5.87
C SER A 100 2.04 -13.93 5.24
N GLN A 101 1.63 -12.74 5.69
CA GLN A 101 0.57 -11.97 5.00
C GLN A 101 1.06 -11.40 3.68
N LEU A 102 2.31 -10.94 3.60
CA LEU A 102 2.92 -10.45 2.37
C LEU A 102 3.04 -11.56 1.31
N VAL A 103 3.30 -12.81 1.72
CA VAL A 103 3.19 -13.98 0.81
C VAL A 103 1.80 -14.05 0.19
N ARG A 104 0.73 -13.94 0.98
CA ARG A 104 -0.65 -13.97 0.47
C ARG A 104 -0.92 -12.82 -0.51
N ILE A 105 -0.33 -11.65 -0.26
CA ILE A 105 -0.44 -10.50 -1.17
C ILE A 105 0.32 -10.78 -2.47
N GLN A 106 1.55 -11.30 -2.40
CA GLN A 106 2.32 -11.71 -3.57
C GLN A 106 1.50 -12.68 -4.44
N GLU A 107 0.97 -13.76 -3.84
CA GLU A 107 0.16 -14.77 -4.52
C GLU A 107 -1.11 -14.17 -5.14
N THR A 108 -1.82 -13.29 -4.41
CA THR A 108 -3.06 -12.67 -4.91
C THR A 108 -2.81 -11.83 -6.17
N PHE A 109 -1.63 -11.21 -6.27
CA PHE A 109 -1.28 -10.31 -7.36
C PHE A 109 -0.18 -10.90 -8.27
N GLU A 110 -0.03 -12.22 -8.35
CA GLU A 110 0.98 -12.93 -9.19
C GLU A 110 1.03 -12.37 -10.62
N ASP A 111 -0.14 -12.26 -11.26
CA ASP A 111 -0.28 -11.79 -12.64
C ASP A 111 -0.24 -10.26 -12.82
N LYS A 112 0.09 -9.49 -11.76
CA LYS A 112 0.13 -8.02 -11.77
C LYS A 112 1.57 -7.56 -11.55
N PRO A 113 2.41 -7.49 -12.61
CA PRO A 113 3.80 -7.08 -12.48
C PRO A 113 3.96 -5.67 -11.92
N GLU A 114 2.95 -4.80 -12.06
CA GLU A 114 2.92 -3.44 -11.51
C GLU A 114 2.61 -3.37 -10.01
N VAL A 115 2.37 -4.51 -9.34
CA VAL A 115 2.18 -4.59 -7.89
C VAL A 115 3.42 -5.20 -7.25
N LYS A 116 4.11 -4.42 -6.42
CA LYS A 116 5.36 -4.81 -5.75
C LYS A 116 5.20 -4.87 -4.22
N ILE A 117 6.17 -5.48 -3.57
CA ILE A 117 6.34 -5.48 -2.13
C ILE A 117 7.76 -5.00 -1.83
N VAL A 118 7.91 -4.09 -0.87
CA VAL A 118 9.19 -3.47 -0.50
C VAL A 118 9.35 -3.55 1.01
N SER A 119 10.19 -4.48 1.46
CA SER A 119 10.50 -4.70 2.86
C SER A 119 11.82 -4.01 3.21
N ILE A 120 11.80 -2.99 4.07
CA ILE A 120 13.01 -2.20 4.41
C ILE A 120 13.48 -2.57 5.82
N THR A 121 14.72 -3.03 5.98
CA THR A 121 15.23 -3.36 7.32
C THR A 121 15.45 -2.11 8.17
N VAL A 122 15.17 -2.20 9.47
CA VAL A 122 15.53 -1.19 10.48
C VAL A 122 16.84 -1.52 11.21
N GLU A 123 17.42 -2.70 10.94
CA GLU A 123 18.68 -3.19 11.52
C GLU A 123 19.72 -3.50 10.43
N PRO A 124 20.12 -2.54 9.56
CA PRO A 124 21.01 -2.79 8.43
C PRO A 124 22.41 -3.30 8.83
N GLU A 125 22.83 -3.09 10.07
CA GLU A 125 24.10 -3.61 10.61
C GLU A 125 24.08 -5.14 10.81
N LYS A 126 22.89 -5.74 10.98
CA LYS A 126 22.69 -7.19 11.10
C LYS A 126 22.11 -7.80 9.83
N ASP A 127 21.20 -7.07 9.20
CA ASP A 127 20.47 -7.48 8.01
C ASP A 127 21.29 -7.17 6.76
N SER A 128 22.38 -7.94 6.59
CA SER A 128 23.21 -7.91 5.39
C SER A 128 22.44 -8.40 4.16
N VAL A 129 22.95 -8.10 2.95
CA VAL A 129 22.38 -8.60 1.68
C VAL A 129 22.18 -10.12 1.71
N GLU A 130 23.15 -10.87 2.26
CA GLU A 130 23.06 -12.33 2.40
C GLU A 130 21.98 -12.76 3.41
N ALA A 131 21.90 -12.09 4.56
CA ALA A 131 20.86 -12.37 5.55
C ALA A 131 19.46 -12.12 4.98
N LEU A 132 19.30 -11.01 4.25
CA LEU A 132 18.06 -10.68 3.54
C LEU A 132 17.73 -11.67 2.42
N GLN A 133 18.73 -12.15 1.68
CA GLN A 133 18.53 -13.17 0.65
C GLN A 133 18.03 -14.49 1.24
N ASN A 134 18.60 -14.91 2.37
CA ASN A 134 18.15 -16.11 3.08
C ASN A 134 16.73 -15.92 3.66
N TYR A 135 16.44 -14.73 4.20
CA TYR A 135 15.10 -14.41 4.68
C TYR A 135 14.07 -14.45 3.53
N ALA A 136 14.36 -13.80 2.41
CA ALA A 136 13.53 -13.80 1.20
C ALA A 136 13.24 -15.22 0.70
N ALA A 137 14.26 -16.09 0.67
CA ALA A 137 14.12 -17.48 0.26
C ALA A 137 13.18 -18.28 1.18
N ASN A 138 13.21 -18.05 2.50
CA ASN A 138 12.33 -18.73 3.45
C ASN A 138 10.84 -18.39 3.24
N TYR A 139 10.55 -17.22 2.68
CA TYR A 139 9.18 -16.78 2.37
C TYR A 139 8.80 -16.96 0.89
N GLY A 140 9.68 -17.53 0.06
CA GLY A 140 9.38 -17.71 -1.37
C GLY A 140 9.17 -16.38 -2.11
N ALA A 141 9.89 -15.33 -1.69
CA ALA A 141 9.80 -14.02 -2.32
C ALA A 141 10.24 -14.07 -3.79
N GLU A 142 9.38 -13.57 -4.67
CA GLU A 142 9.63 -13.55 -6.11
C GLU A 142 10.53 -12.37 -6.49
N ALA A 143 11.62 -12.69 -7.21
CA ALA A 143 12.55 -11.67 -7.72
C ALA A 143 11.82 -10.70 -8.68
N GLY A 144 12.09 -9.41 -8.53
CA GLY A 144 11.43 -8.36 -9.31
C GLY A 144 10.00 -8.03 -8.83
N LYS A 145 9.51 -8.71 -7.78
CA LYS A 145 8.19 -8.44 -7.19
C LYS A 145 8.28 -8.11 -5.71
N TRP A 146 9.07 -8.84 -4.96
CA TRP A 146 9.30 -8.59 -3.55
C TRP A 146 10.77 -8.29 -3.27
N TYR A 147 11.04 -7.04 -2.93
CA TYR A 147 12.36 -6.52 -2.62
C TYR A 147 12.57 -6.46 -1.11
N PHE A 148 13.73 -6.94 -0.65
CA PHE A 148 14.20 -6.70 0.71
C PHE A 148 15.38 -5.73 0.66
N LEU A 149 15.25 -4.57 1.29
CA LEU A 149 16.19 -3.46 1.16
C LEU A 149 16.99 -3.24 2.45
N THR A 150 18.29 -2.99 2.32
CA THR A 150 19.24 -2.59 3.36
C THR A 150 20.17 -1.49 2.84
N GLY A 151 20.99 -0.88 3.69
CA GLY A 151 21.87 0.21 3.30
C GLY A 151 22.36 1.06 4.46
N ASP A 152 22.59 2.34 4.19
CA ASP A 152 22.98 3.28 5.23
C ASP A 152 21.86 3.46 6.27
N LYS A 153 22.22 3.37 7.54
CA LYS A 153 21.27 3.46 8.65
C LYS A 153 20.63 4.83 8.76
N GLN A 154 21.38 5.91 8.52
CA GLN A 154 20.82 7.27 8.60
C GLN A 154 19.80 7.48 7.48
N GLU A 155 20.10 6.98 6.28
CA GLU A 155 19.19 7.03 5.14
C GLU A 155 17.89 6.24 5.39
N ILE A 156 17.98 5.02 5.92
CA ILE A 156 16.80 4.21 6.28
C ILE A 156 15.93 4.92 7.32
N PHE A 157 16.55 5.50 8.35
CA PHE A 157 15.83 6.18 9.42
C PHE A 157 15.21 7.50 8.93
N ARG A 158 15.91 8.23 8.06
CA ARG A 158 15.38 9.40 7.36
C ARG A 158 14.17 9.01 6.53
N LEU A 159 14.26 7.94 5.73
CA LEU A 159 13.16 7.45 4.90
C LEU A 159 11.97 7.02 5.75
N ALA A 160 12.18 6.28 6.84
CA ALA A 160 11.13 5.87 7.78
C ALA A 160 10.37 7.09 8.35
N LYS A 161 11.11 8.11 8.79
CA LYS A 161 10.58 9.29 9.49
C LYS A 161 9.98 10.33 8.53
N GLU A 162 10.70 10.70 7.49
CA GLU A 162 10.31 11.77 6.56
C GLU A 162 9.49 11.24 5.39
N GLY A 163 9.76 10.02 4.94
CA GLY A 163 9.04 9.40 3.82
C GLY A 163 7.75 8.73 4.24
N PHE A 164 7.80 7.97 5.34
CA PHE A 164 6.68 7.13 5.77
C PHE A 164 6.04 7.57 7.09
N PHE A 165 6.49 8.69 7.68
CA PHE A 165 5.96 9.24 8.93
C PHE A 165 5.91 8.24 10.09
N LEU A 166 6.80 7.25 10.09
CA LEU A 166 6.91 6.31 11.19
C LEU A 166 7.58 6.99 12.38
N PRO A 167 6.94 6.99 13.57
CA PRO A 167 7.55 7.59 14.74
C PRO A 167 8.76 6.77 15.20
N GLU A 168 9.78 7.52 15.59
CA GLU A 168 11.01 7.00 16.16
C GLU A 168 10.69 6.33 17.49
N ALA A 169 11.20 5.13 17.72
CA ALA A 169 10.95 4.47 19.00
C ALA A 169 11.66 5.19 20.13
N GLU A 170 10.90 5.55 21.17
CA GLU A 170 11.46 6.17 22.39
C GLU A 170 12.35 5.21 23.21
N SER A 171 12.43 3.92 22.83
CA SER A 171 13.19 2.91 23.55
C SER A 171 14.36 2.35 22.73
N GLN A 172 15.33 1.76 23.43
CA GLN A 172 16.51 1.05 22.88
C GLN A 172 16.16 -0.18 22.00
N GLN A 173 14.88 -0.37 21.67
CA GLN A 173 14.31 -1.35 20.76
C GLN A 173 13.62 -0.54 19.67
N GLY A 174 14.08 -0.65 18.42
CA GLY A 174 13.82 0.26 17.29
C GLY A 174 12.35 0.59 16.96
N LEU A 175 12.18 1.38 15.88
CA LEU A 175 10.93 1.94 15.32
C LEU A 175 9.63 1.23 15.80
N THR A 176 8.76 1.96 16.49
CA THR A 176 7.60 1.44 17.27
C THR A 176 6.41 0.96 16.45
N HIS A 177 6.57 0.79 15.13
CA HIS A 177 5.49 0.34 14.25
C HIS A 177 5.94 -0.73 13.25
N SER A 178 6.74 -1.69 13.71
CA SER A 178 7.12 -2.85 12.89
C SER A 178 5.93 -3.66 12.34
N GLU A 179 4.72 -3.39 12.83
CA GLU A 179 3.50 -4.07 12.42
C GLU A 179 2.69 -3.37 11.33
N GLN A 180 3.08 -2.17 10.90
CA GLN A 180 2.34 -1.41 9.89
C GLN A 180 2.76 -1.78 8.46
N LEU A 181 1.77 -1.96 7.60
CA LEU A 181 1.91 -1.99 6.14
C LEU A 181 1.42 -0.66 5.57
N MET A 182 2.10 -0.15 4.55
CA MET A 182 1.72 1.08 3.86
C MET A 182 1.56 0.81 2.37
N LEU A 183 0.45 1.27 1.79
CA LEU A 183 0.19 1.18 0.35
C LEU A 183 0.63 2.47 -0.32
N VAL A 184 1.55 2.37 -1.27
CA VAL A 184 2.04 3.49 -2.07
C VAL A 184 1.61 3.29 -3.52
N ASP A 185 1.18 4.37 -4.18
CA ASP A 185 0.75 4.33 -5.57
C ASP A 185 1.85 4.70 -6.58
N LYS A 186 1.46 4.72 -7.86
CA LYS A 186 2.35 4.98 -9.00
C LYS A 186 2.99 6.37 -9.00
N GLU A 187 2.46 7.29 -8.21
CA GLU A 187 2.94 8.67 -8.06
C GLU A 187 3.77 8.82 -6.77
N GLY A 188 4.07 7.73 -6.07
CA GLY A 188 4.83 7.75 -4.83
C GLY A 188 4.03 8.26 -3.63
N ARG A 189 2.69 8.21 -3.67
CA ARG A 189 1.83 8.73 -2.59
C ARG A 189 1.31 7.60 -1.72
N ILE A 190 1.26 7.84 -0.41
CA ILE A 190 0.65 6.89 0.53
C ILE A 190 -0.88 6.96 0.37
N ARG A 191 -1.49 5.82 0.05
CA ARG A 191 -2.93 5.64 -0.18
C ARG A 191 -3.63 4.81 0.90
N GLY A 192 -2.87 4.26 1.84
CA GLY A 192 -3.42 3.53 2.98
C GLY A 192 -2.35 3.08 3.97
N VAL A 193 -2.78 2.89 5.22
CA VAL A 193 -1.98 2.33 6.32
C VAL A 193 -2.80 1.22 6.96
N TYR A 194 -2.16 0.07 7.22
CA TYR A 194 -2.84 -1.16 7.62
C TYR A 194 -2.08 -1.84 8.76
N GLU A 195 -2.81 -2.48 9.66
CA GLU A 195 -2.23 -3.35 10.67
C GLU A 195 -1.94 -4.73 10.05
N GLY A 196 -0.66 -5.05 9.86
CA GLY A 196 -0.21 -6.26 9.16
C GLY A 196 -0.49 -7.57 9.90
N THR A 197 -0.91 -7.48 11.16
CA THR A 197 -1.29 -8.62 12.01
C THR A 197 -2.81 -8.88 12.03
N ASP A 198 -3.64 -7.94 11.54
CA ASP A 198 -5.10 -8.11 11.42
C ASP A 198 -5.49 -8.57 10.01
N LEU A 199 -6.08 -9.76 9.91
CA LEU A 199 -6.54 -10.35 8.65
C LEU A 199 -7.57 -9.48 7.91
N LYS A 200 -8.42 -8.74 8.63
CA LYS A 200 -9.40 -7.83 8.01
C LYS A 200 -8.71 -6.67 7.32
N GLU A 201 -7.65 -6.14 7.93
CA GLU A 201 -6.84 -5.07 7.35
C GLU A 201 -6.06 -5.56 6.13
N ILE A 202 -5.60 -6.82 6.13
CA ILE A 202 -5.01 -7.45 4.94
C ILE A 202 -6.04 -7.62 3.82
N ASP A 203 -7.27 -8.02 4.14
CA ASP A 203 -8.35 -8.12 3.15
C ASP A 203 -8.76 -6.73 2.61
N ARG A 204 -8.75 -5.70 3.46
CA ARG A 204 -8.91 -4.30 3.03
C ARG A 204 -7.79 -3.89 2.09
N LEU A 205 -6.53 -4.13 2.45
CA LEU A 205 -5.36 -3.81 1.63
C LEU A 205 -5.46 -4.44 0.24
N LYS A 206 -5.79 -5.74 0.13
CA LYS A 206 -6.00 -6.39 -1.18
C LYS A 206 -7.14 -5.75 -1.99
N THR A 207 -8.21 -5.34 -1.32
CA THR A 207 -9.32 -4.64 -1.99
C THR A 207 -8.86 -3.29 -2.53
N GLU A 208 -8.12 -2.53 -1.72
CA GLU A 208 -7.65 -1.19 -2.05
C GLU A 208 -6.54 -1.19 -3.11
N ILE A 209 -5.68 -2.21 -3.17
CA ILE A 209 -4.77 -2.43 -4.31
C ILE A 209 -5.57 -2.58 -5.61
N ASN A 210 -6.66 -3.36 -5.62
CA ASN A 210 -7.50 -3.49 -6.82
C ASN A 210 -8.19 -2.17 -7.21
N VAL A 211 -8.58 -1.35 -6.23
CA VAL A 211 -9.12 0.00 -6.49
C VAL A 211 -8.06 0.87 -7.17
N LEU A 212 -6.81 0.85 -6.71
CA LEU A 212 -5.73 1.59 -7.37
C LEU A 212 -5.44 1.08 -8.79
N LEU A 213 -5.43 -0.23 -8.99
CA LEU A 213 -5.26 -0.82 -10.33
C LEU A 213 -6.36 -0.34 -11.29
N ASP A 214 -7.63 -0.34 -10.85
CA ASP A 214 -8.76 0.19 -11.62
C ASP A 214 -8.62 1.70 -11.88
N GLU A 215 -8.30 2.49 -10.85
CA GLU A 215 -8.11 3.94 -10.94
C GLU A 215 -7.06 4.31 -12.00
N TYR A 216 -5.89 3.66 -11.98
CA TYR A 216 -4.82 3.93 -12.93
C TYR A 216 -5.07 3.32 -14.33
N SER A 217 -5.93 2.30 -14.44
CA SER A 217 -6.33 1.77 -15.76
C SER A 217 -7.20 2.76 -16.53
N LYS A 218 -8.02 3.55 -15.84
CA LYS A 218 -8.96 4.53 -16.41
C LYS A 218 -8.34 5.89 -16.70
N ARG A 219 -7.16 6.19 -16.16
CA ARG A 219 -6.41 7.43 -16.42
C ARG A 219 -5.65 7.44 -17.76
N LYS A 220 -5.54 6.29 -18.43
CA LYS A 220 -4.94 6.16 -19.77
C LYS A 220 -5.92 6.52 -20.87
#